data_AF-A0A7X6ZIZ6-F1
#
_entry.id   AF-A0A7X6ZIZ6-F1
#
_cell.length_a   1.000
_cell.length_b   1.000
_cell.length_c   1.000
_cell.angle_alpha   90.00
_cell.angle_beta   90.00
_cell.angle_gamma   90.00
#
_symmetry.space_group_name_H-M   'P 1'
#
loop_
_entity.id
_entity.type
_entity.pdbx_description
1 polymer ?
#
loop_
_entity_poly.entity_id
_entity_poly.type
_entity_poly.pdbx_seq_one_letter_code
_entity_poly.pdbx_strand_id
1 'polypeptide(L)'
;MKLSFKLGSVALALLWACSSQAASVSESMTHLLAQNWLDIEAWRLHKQLPTHIAGLRAFADAQGRILYRVADLAPQGYIILATDDNIEPIIAFSDQGSYESSPQNP
;
A
#
# COMPACT_ATOMS: atom_id res chain seq x y z
N MET A 1 56.75 9.13 -3.31
CA MET A 1 55.63 9.77 -2.61
C MET A 1 54.36 9.00 -2.96
N LYS A 2 53.80 8.24 -2.01
CA LYS A 2 52.68 7.30 -2.19
C LYS A 2 51.37 8.10 -2.26
N LEU A 3 50.85 8.33 -3.46
CA LEU A 3 49.62 9.12 -3.66
C LEU A 3 48.67 8.41 -4.65
N SER A 4 48.19 7.22 -4.29
CA SER A 4 47.19 6.52 -5.11
C SER A 4 46.24 5.60 -4.34
N PHE A 5 46.31 5.57 -3.00
CA PHE A 5 45.50 4.62 -2.20
C PHE A 5 44.17 5.20 -1.66
N LYS A 6 43.90 6.50 -1.81
CA LYS A 6 42.72 7.15 -1.20
C LYS A 6 41.47 7.20 -2.09
N LEU A 7 41.60 7.03 -3.41
CA LEU A 7 40.42 7.06 -4.32
C LEU A 7 39.56 5.79 -4.22
N GLY A 8 40.18 4.63 -3.96
CA GLY A 8 39.43 3.35 -3.87
C GLY A 8 38.48 3.29 -2.68
N SER A 9 38.86 3.91 -1.55
CA SER A 9 38.06 3.86 -0.32
C SER A 9 36.80 4.74 -0.36
N VAL A 10 36.82 5.85 -1.10
CA VAL A 10 35.65 6.74 -1.24
C VAL A 10 34.59 6.10 -2.14
N ALA A 11 35.01 5.45 -3.23
CA ALA A 11 34.10 4.76 -4.15
C ALA A 11 33.38 3.57 -3.47
N LEU A 12 34.08 2.84 -2.59
CA LEU A 12 33.50 1.70 -1.88
C LEU A 12 32.49 2.13 -0.78
N ALA A 13 32.72 3.29 -0.15
CA ALA A 13 31.78 3.85 0.83
C ALA A 13 30.48 4.38 0.20
N LEU A 14 30.55 4.90 -1.03
CA LEU A 14 29.38 5.39 -1.77
C LEU A 14 28.45 4.26 -2.24
N LEU A 15 29.00 3.08 -2.54
CA LEU A 15 28.21 1.92 -2.96
C LEU A 15 27.38 1.28 -1.83
N TRP A 16 27.74 1.52 -0.57
CA TRP A 16 26.99 1.02 0.60
C TRP A 16 25.81 1.90 1.02
N ALA A 17 25.73 3.14 0.53
CA ALA A 17 24.76 4.13 1.01
C ALA A 17 23.38 4.06 0.32
N CYS A 18 23.21 3.29 -0.76
CA CYS A 18 22.01 3.36 -1.61
C CYS A 18 21.04 2.17 -1.48
N SER A 19 21.10 1.38 -0.42
CA SER A 19 20.06 0.38 -0.15
C SER A 19 18.83 1.02 0.49
N SER A 20 18.22 2.02 -0.16
CA SER A 20 16.89 2.48 0.20
C SER A 20 15.87 1.48 -0.35
N GLN A 21 15.45 0.54 0.49
CA GLN A 21 14.28 -0.27 0.17
C GLN A 21 13.07 0.66 0.24
N ALA A 22 12.32 0.77 -0.85
CA ALA A 22 11.00 1.41 -0.81
C ALA A 22 10.19 0.72 0.30
N ALA A 23 9.85 1.47 1.34
CA ALA A 23 9.18 0.92 2.50
C ALA A 23 7.71 0.72 2.12
N SER A 24 7.30 -0.53 1.88
CA SER A 24 5.89 -0.84 1.65
C SER A 24 5.04 -0.31 2.80
N VAL A 25 3.89 0.29 2.49
CA VAL A 25 2.95 0.79 3.50
C VAL A 25 2.55 -0.35 4.45
N SER A 26 2.71 -0.11 5.75
CA SER A 26 2.40 -1.11 6.78
C SER A 26 0.90 -1.39 6.86
N GLU A 27 0.55 -2.54 7.41
CA GLU A 27 -0.84 -2.91 7.71
C GLU A 27 -1.56 -1.88 8.58
N SER A 28 -0.90 -1.45 9.66
CA SER A 28 -1.44 -0.43 10.58
C SER A 28 -1.68 0.91 9.89
N MET A 29 -0.76 1.33 9.03
CA MET A 29 -0.91 2.57 8.26
C MET A 29 -2.05 2.44 7.25
N THR A 30 -2.16 1.30 6.58
CA THR A 30 -3.24 1.03 5.61
C THR A 30 -4.61 1.12 6.28
N HIS A 31 -4.76 0.50 7.46
CA HIS A 31 -6.02 0.56 8.22
C HIS A 31 -6.36 2.01 8.63
N LEU A 32 -5.38 2.77 9.11
CA LEU A 32 -5.58 4.16 9.50
C LEU A 32 -6.01 5.04 8.31
N LEU A 33 -5.36 4.87 7.15
CA LEU A 33 -5.69 5.61 5.94
C LEU A 33 -7.10 5.27 5.43
N ALA A 34 -7.45 3.98 5.42
CA ALA A 34 -8.78 3.51 5.03
C ALA A 34 -9.86 4.11 5.95
N GLN A 35 -9.64 4.08 7.27
CA GLN A 35 -10.60 4.63 8.24
C GLN A 35 -10.73 6.15 8.08
N ASN A 36 -9.62 6.88 8.02
CA ASN A 36 -9.66 8.34 7.87
C ASN A 36 -10.37 8.77 6.58
N TRP A 37 -10.19 8.02 5.49
CA TRP A 37 -10.88 8.33 4.24
C TRP A 37 -12.39 8.04 4.30
N LEU A 38 -12.80 6.97 4.97
CA LEU A 38 -14.23 6.70 5.22
C LEU A 38 -14.87 7.84 6.03
N ASP A 39 -14.16 8.36 7.03
CA ASP A 39 -14.65 9.41 7.89
C ASP A 39 -14.73 10.78 7.19
N ILE A 40 -13.78 11.08 6.29
CA ILE A 40 -13.62 12.41 5.68
C ILE A 40 -14.19 12.51 4.26
N GLU A 41 -14.05 11.47 3.41
CA GLU A 41 -14.32 11.60 1.97
C GLU A 41 -15.45 10.75 1.42
N ALA A 42 -15.74 9.61 2.03
CA ALA A 42 -16.83 8.77 1.55
C ALA A 42 -18.17 9.51 1.48
N TRP A 43 -18.45 10.40 2.44
CA TRP A 43 -19.68 11.19 2.47
C TRP A 43 -19.79 12.19 1.29
N ARG A 44 -18.67 12.70 0.76
CA ARG A 44 -18.66 13.65 -0.38
C ARG A 44 -19.06 13.00 -1.69
N LEU A 45 -18.93 11.68 -1.81
CA LEU A 45 -19.26 10.93 -3.02
C LEU A 45 -20.75 10.55 -3.11
N HIS A 46 -21.61 11.11 -2.23
CA HIS A 46 -23.05 10.84 -2.15
C HIS A 46 -23.40 9.35 -2.06
N LYS A 47 -22.45 8.55 -1.58
CA LYS A 47 -22.53 7.10 -1.42
C LYS A 47 -22.38 6.81 0.06
N GLN A 48 -23.37 6.18 0.69
CA GLN A 48 -23.25 5.68 2.06
C GLN A 48 -22.36 4.44 2.05
N LEU A 49 -21.05 4.64 1.96
CA LEU A 49 -20.10 3.57 2.25
C LEU A 49 -20.24 3.19 3.72
N PRO A 50 -20.24 1.89 4.04
CA PRO A 50 -20.23 1.50 5.44
C PRO A 50 -18.94 1.94 6.12
N THR A 51 -19.07 2.42 7.35
CA THR A 51 -17.97 3.10 8.07
C THR A 51 -17.08 2.16 8.87
N HIS A 52 -17.35 0.85 8.82
CA HIS A 52 -16.65 -0.15 9.60
C HIS A 52 -15.83 -1.09 8.69
N ILE A 53 -14.53 -1.15 8.95
CA ILE A 53 -13.61 -2.10 8.34
C ILE A 53 -13.75 -3.44 9.09
N ALA A 54 -14.25 -4.46 8.40
CA ALA A 54 -14.43 -5.81 8.92
C ALA A 54 -13.11 -6.61 8.92
N GLY A 55 -12.22 -6.33 7.97
CA GLY A 55 -10.95 -7.02 7.84
C GLY A 55 -10.06 -6.39 6.79
N LEU A 56 -8.76 -6.72 6.86
CA LEU A 56 -7.77 -6.29 5.89
C LEU A 56 -7.05 -7.51 5.32
N ARG A 57 -7.01 -7.60 4.00
CA ARG A 57 -6.32 -8.68 3.26
C ARG A 57 -5.20 -8.08 2.42
N ALA A 58 -4.06 -8.77 2.37
CA ALA A 58 -2.91 -8.38 1.55
C ALA A 58 -2.79 -9.30 0.34
N PHE A 59 -2.58 -8.72 -0.85
CA PHE A 59 -2.37 -9.45 -2.08
C PHE A 59 -0.93 -9.25 -2.54
N ALA A 60 -0.19 -10.35 -2.63
CA ALA A 60 1.23 -10.34 -2.93
C ALA A 60 1.54 -10.99 -4.28
N ASP A 61 2.66 -10.62 -4.87
CA ASP A 61 3.22 -11.34 -6.01
C ASP A 61 3.93 -12.63 -5.59
N ALA A 62 4.46 -13.36 -6.58
CA ALA A 62 5.21 -14.59 -6.36
C ALA A 62 6.51 -14.41 -5.54
N GLN A 63 7.00 -13.18 -5.40
CA GLN A 63 8.18 -12.83 -4.61
C GLN A 63 7.80 -12.38 -3.19
N GLY A 64 6.51 -12.40 -2.83
CA GLY A 64 6.01 -11.98 -1.53
C GLY A 64 5.89 -10.47 -1.36
N ARG A 65 6.04 -9.68 -2.43
CA ARG A 65 5.84 -8.22 -2.37
C ARG A 65 4.36 -7.93 -2.37
N ILE A 66 3.87 -7.19 -1.37
CA ILE A 66 2.46 -6.79 -1.32
C ILE A 66 2.21 -5.75 -2.41
N LEU A 67 1.35 -6.08 -3.37
CA LEU A 67 0.98 -5.22 -4.48
C LEU A 67 -0.14 -4.24 -4.11
N TYR A 68 -1.10 -4.71 -3.32
CA TYR A 68 -2.22 -3.92 -2.82
C TYR A 68 -2.82 -4.60 -1.60
N ARG A 69 -3.62 -3.85 -0.85
CA ARG A 69 -4.43 -4.35 0.26
C ARG A 69 -5.90 -4.08 0.00
N VAL A 70 -6.75 -4.90 0.59
CA VAL A 70 -8.20 -4.77 0.48
C VAL A 70 -8.77 -4.69 1.89
N ALA A 71 -9.45 -3.60 2.18
CA ALA A 71 -10.26 -3.45 3.39
C ALA A 71 -11.69 -3.86 3.07
N ASP A 72 -12.15 -4.96 3.64
CA ASP A 72 -13.54 -5.40 3.52
C ASP A 72 -14.41 -4.59 4.49
N LEU A 73 -15.55 -4.09 4.04
CA LEU A 73 -16.44 -3.26 4.84
C LEU A 73 -17.64 -4.07 5.35
N ALA A 74 -18.14 -3.74 6.54
CA ALA A 74 -19.37 -4.32 7.09
C ALA A 74 -20.53 -3.30 6.99
N PRO A 75 -21.71 -3.70 6.49
CA PRO A 75 -22.12 -5.08 6.19
C PRO A 75 -21.65 -5.61 4.83
N GLN A 76 -21.16 -4.75 3.94
CA GLN A 76 -20.69 -5.11 2.60
C GLN A 76 -19.85 -3.99 1.99
N GLY A 77 -19.22 -4.25 0.86
CA GLY A 77 -18.35 -3.31 0.17
C GLY A 77 -16.88 -3.53 0.50
N TYR A 78 -16.01 -2.78 -0.17
CA TYR A 78 -14.57 -2.89 -0.01
C TYR A 78 -13.85 -1.63 -0.48
N ILE A 79 -12.62 -1.45 0.00
CA ILE A 79 -11.67 -0.44 -0.44
C ILE A 79 -10.38 -1.14 -0.87
N ILE A 80 -9.84 -0.78 -2.03
CA ILE A 80 -8.55 -1.23 -2.52
C ILE A 80 -7.52 -0.13 -2.26
N LEU A 81 -6.45 -0.50 -1.55
CA LEU A 81 -5.40 0.40 -1.12
C LEU A 81 -4.07 0.09 -1.80
N ALA A 82 -3.40 1.14 -2.25
CA ALA A 82 -2.03 1.06 -2.73
C ALA A 82 -1.06 0.77 -1.57
N THR A 83 0.02 0.04 -1.86
CA THR A 83 1.12 -0.20 -0.90
C THR A 83 2.36 0.67 -1.16
N ASP A 84 2.30 1.52 -2.18
CA ASP A 84 3.30 2.52 -2.54
C ASP A 84 2.84 3.89 -2.06
N ASP A 85 3.71 4.61 -1.35
CA ASP A 85 3.43 5.92 -0.76
C ASP A 85 3.48 7.07 -1.78
N ASN A 86 3.94 6.81 -3.01
CA ASN A 86 3.94 7.77 -4.11
C ASN A 86 2.63 7.75 -4.91
N ILE A 87 1.69 6.86 -4.58
CA ILE A 87 0.39 6.73 -5.23
C ILE A 87 -0.70 7.17 -4.24
N GLU A 88 -1.81 7.71 -4.75
CA GLU A 88 -3.01 7.93 -3.94
C GLU A 88 -3.37 6.66 -3.15
N PRO A 89 -3.51 6.73 -1.81
CA PRO A 89 -3.65 5.54 -0.99
C PRO A 89 -4.86 4.67 -1.33
N ILE A 90 -5.94 5.27 -1.83
CA ILE A 90 -7.17 4.58 -2.19
C ILE A 90 -7.36 4.67 -3.69
N ILE A 91 -7.24 3.51 -4.34
CA ILE A 91 -7.23 3.41 -5.80
C ILE A 91 -8.56 2.91 -6.36
N ALA A 92 -9.38 2.24 -5.55
CA ALA A 92 -10.74 1.84 -5.90
C ALA A 92 -11.58 1.55 -4.65
N PHE A 93 -12.90 1.62 -4.77
CA PHE A 93 -13.83 1.23 -3.72
C PHE A 93 -15.17 0.78 -4.31
N SER A 94 -15.93 0.02 -3.52
CA SER A 94 -17.33 -0.33 -3.80
C SER A 94 -18.13 -0.31 -2.50
N ASP A 95 -19.33 0.25 -2.52
CA ASP A 95 -20.28 0.24 -1.39
C ASP A 95 -21.11 -1.04 -1.31
N GLN A 96 -20.90 -1.96 -2.25
CA GLN A 96 -21.68 -3.21 -2.40
C GLN A 96 -20.76 -4.39 -2.72
N GLY A 97 -21.24 -5.59 -2.39
CA GLY A 97 -20.55 -6.85 -2.72
C GLY A 97 -19.28 -7.09 -1.90
N SER A 98 -18.44 -8.00 -2.38
CA SER A 98 -17.16 -8.37 -1.77
C SER A 98 -16.08 -8.47 -2.84
N TYR A 99 -14.85 -8.11 -2.49
CA TYR A 99 -13.75 -8.25 -3.41
C TYR A 99 -13.27 -9.70 -3.50
N GLU A 100 -13.17 -10.21 -4.73
CA GLU A 100 -12.64 -11.53 -5.06
C GLU A 100 -11.48 -11.39 -6.05
N SER A 101 -10.26 -11.71 -5.61
CA SER A 101 -9.10 -11.83 -6.49
C SER A 101 -9.09 -13.23 -7.08
N SER A 102 -9.59 -13.36 -8.30
CA SER A 102 -9.67 -14.61 -9.03
C SER A 102 -9.14 -14.39 -10.43
N PRO A 103 -8.17 -15.19 -10.93
CA PRO A 103 -7.71 -15.10 -12.31
C PRO A 103 -8.84 -15.35 -13.34
N GLN A 104 -9.95 -15.95 -12.92
CA GLN A 104 -11.13 -16.20 -13.73
C GLN A 104 -12.13 -15.04 -13.71
N ASN A 105 -11.92 -14.04 -12.85
CA ASN A 105 -12.68 -12.80 -12.82
C ASN A 105 -11.85 -11.72 -13.55
N PRO A 106 -12.25 -11.31 -14.77
CA PRO A 106 -11.42 -10.45 -15.63
C PRO A 106 -11.17 -9.04 -15.08
#